data_AF-A0A1F9LUZ0-F1
#
_entry.id   AF-A0A1F9LUZ0-F1
#
_cell.length_a   1.000
_cell.length_b   1.000
_cell.length_c   1.000
_cell.angle_alpha   90.00
_cell.angle_beta   90.00
_cell.angle_gamma   90.00
#
_symmetry.space_group_name_H-M   'P 1'
#
loop_
_entity.id
_entity.type
_entity.pdbx_description
1 polymer ?
#
loop_
_entity_poly.entity_id
_entity_poly.type
_entity_poly.pdbx_seq_one_letter_code
_entity_poly.pdbx_strand_id
1 'polypeptide(L)' 'MPSAFILTLCGLLLLVGGAVTVAFWLPGLVNRPKLKEMLGPRYPLVYVIYGANGPFLVLLALVLYLIFGQS' A
#
# COMPACT_ATOMS: atom_id res chain seq x y z
N MET A 1 -19.56 -10.31 16.18
CA MET A 1 -18.28 -9.69 16.62
C MET A 1 -17.00 -10.14 15.88
N PRO A 2 -17.01 -10.75 14.67
CA PRO A 2 -15.78 -10.92 13.86
C PRO A 2 -15.57 -9.79 12.83
N SER A 3 -16.63 -9.13 12.37
CA SER A 3 -16.59 -8.08 11.34
C SER A 3 -15.81 -6.83 11.78
N ALA A 4 -15.99 -6.37 13.02
CA ALA A 4 -15.28 -5.20 13.53
C ALA A 4 -13.75 -5.41 13.62
N PHE A 5 -13.32 -6.62 13.99
CA PHE A 5 -11.91 -6.99 14.03
C PHE A 5 -11.29 -7.02 12.63
N ILE A 6 -12.00 -7.60 11.67
CA ILE A 6 -11.58 -7.65 10.26
C ILE A 6 -11.48 -6.23 9.68
N LEU A 7 -12.48 -5.39 9.92
CA LEU A 7 -12.47 -3.99 9.45
C LEU A 7 -11.30 -3.20 10.06
N THR A 8 -11.03 -3.40 11.35
CA THR A 8 -9.90 -2.73 12.03
C THR A 8 -8.57 -3.17 11.44
N LEU A 9 -8.40 -4.49 11.23
CA LEU A 9 -7.18 -5.05 10.65
C LEU A 9 -6.97 -4.57 9.21
N CYS A 10 -8.02 -4.58 8.39
CA CYS A 10 -7.99 -4.03 7.04
C CYS A 10 -7.62 -2.54 7.06
N GLY A 11 -8.25 -1.73 7.92
CA GLY A 11 -7.93 -0.31 8.06
C GLY A 11 -6.48 -0.06 8.43
N LEU A 12 -5.92 -0.86 9.33
CA LEU A 12 -4.52 -0.75 9.77
C LEU A 12 -3.54 -1.12 8.66
N LEU A 13 -3.81 -2.21 7.93
CA LEU A 13 -3.02 -2.62 6.76
C LEU A 13 -3.08 -1.59 5.63
N LEU A 14 -4.23 -0.96 5.44
CA LEU A 14 -4.43 0.12 4.45
C LEU A 14 -3.68 1.39 4.84
N LEU A 15 -3.71 1.77 6.11
CA LEU A 15 -3.02 2.97 6.58
C LEU A 15 -1.50 2.81 6.47
N VAL A 16 -0.98 1.64 6.85
CA VAL A 16 0.45 1.32 6.70
C VAL A 16 0.82 1.19 5.23
N GLY A 17 0.06 0.41 4.44
CA GLY A 17 0.32 0.23 3.02
C GLY A 17 0.27 1.54 2.23
N GLY A 18 -0.74 2.37 2.50
CA GLY A 18 -0.89 3.70 1.91
C GLY A 18 0.24 4.65 2.28
N ALA A 19 0.63 4.71 3.56
CA ALA A 19 1.74 5.55 4.00
C ALA A 19 3.07 5.15 3.33
N VAL A 20 3.36 3.84 3.22
CA VAL A 20 4.58 3.36 2.56
C VAL A 20 4.54 3.62 1.05
N THR A 21 3.38 3.43 0.39
CA THR A 21 3.21 3.80 -1.02
C THR A 21 3.47 5.29 -1.24
N VAL A 22 2.83 6.17 -0.45
CA VAL A 22 3.02 7.61 -0.57
C VAL A 22 4.48 7.98 -0.35
N ALA A 23 5.12 7.43 0.69
CA ALA A 23 6.53 7.66 0.96
C ALA A 23 7.46 7.19 -0.18
N PHE A 24 7.14 6.06 -0.82
CA PHE A 24 7.90 5.54 -1.95
C PHE A 24 7.81 6.43 -3.20
N TRP A 25 6.63 7.02 -3.43
CA TRP A 25 6.39 7.87 -4.60
C TRP A 25 6.75 9.33 -4.39
N LEU A 26 6.76 9.83 -3.15
CA LEU A 26 7.11 11.22 -2.86
C LEU A 26 8.59 11.48 -3.24
N PRO A 27 8.85 12.41 -4.18
CA PRO A 27 10.23 12.77 -4.52
C PRO A 27 10.92 13.39 -3.30
N GLY A 28 12.06 12.82 -2.89
CA GLY A 28 12.86 13.31 -1.76
C GLY A 28 12.75 12.49 -0.46
N LEU A 29 11.72 11.64 -0.30
CA LEU A 29 11.62 10.75 0.87
C LEU A 29 12.42 9.45 0.70
N VAL A 30 12.47 8.91 -0.52
CA VAL A 30 13.22 7.69 -0.84
C VAL A 30 14.34 7.99 -1.83
N ASN A 31 15.57 7.67 -1.46
CA ASN A 31 16.73 7.75 -2.34
C ASN A 31 16.71 6.58 -3.33
N ARG A 32 15.96 6.75 -4.43
CA ARG A 32 15.78 5.74 -5.49
C ARG A 32 17.10 5.22 -6.07
N PRO A 33 18.13 6.05 -6.34
CA PRO A 33 19.44 5.55 -6.77
C PRO A 33 20.07 4.54 -5.79
N LYS A 34 20.11 4.88 -4.50
CA LYS A 34 20.66 3.99 -3.45
C LYS A 34 19.80 2.74 -3.27
N LEU A 35 18.48 2.86 -3.40
CA LEU A 35 17.56 1.71 -3.35
C LEU A 35 17.78 0.77 -4.55
N LYS A 36 18.03 1.32 -5.74
CA LYS A 36 18.37 0.56 -6.95
C LYS A 36 19.71 -0.14 -6.83
N GLU A 37 20.69 0.50 -6.21
CA GLU A 37 22.00 -0.09 -5.92
C GLU A 37 21.89 -1.28 -4.94
N MET A 38 21.11 -1.13 -3.86
CA MET A 38 20.91 -2.19 -2.87
C MET A 38 20.08 -3.37 -3.40
N LEU A 39 19.06 -3.11 -4.22
CA LEU A 39 18.16 -4.14 -4.76
C LEU A 39 18.67 -4.76 -6.07
N GLY A 40 19.56 -4.06 -6.78
CA GLY A 40 20.12 -4.46 -8.07
C GLY A 40 19.05 -4.94 -9.06
N PRO A 41 19.13 -6.17 -9.59
CA PRO A 41 18.18 -6.69 -10.57
C PRO A 41 16.77 -6.92 -10.02
N ARG A 42 16.57 -6.90 -8.70
CA ARG A 42 15.26 -7.04 -8.05
C ARG A 42 14.50 -5.72 -7.94
N TYR A 43 15.18 -4.59 -8.19
CA TYR A 43 14.59 -3.25 -8.13
C TYR A 43 13.31 -3.08 -8.99
N PRO A 44 13.24 -3.58 -10.25
CA PRO A 44 12.03 -3.44 -11.07
C PRO A 44 10.82 -4.15 -10.46
N LEU A 45 11.03 -5.30 -9.83
CA LEU A 45 9.97 -6.07 -9.18
C LEU A 45 9.40 -5.31 -7.97
N VAL A 46 10.28 -4.73 -7.15
CA VAL A 46 9.88 -3.87 -6.02
C VAL A 46 9.14 -2.63 -6.52
N TYR A 47 9.62 -2.01 -7.60
CA TYR A 47 8.98 -0.84 -8.20
C TYR A 47 7.57 -1.15 -8.75
N VAL A 48 7.39 -2.30 -9.41
CA VAL A 48 6.09 -2.76 -9.91
C VAL A 48 5.15 -3.10 -8.77
N ILE A 49 5.63 -3.79 -7.74
CA ILE A 49 4.83 -4.14 -6.54
C ILE A 49 4.37 -2.87 -5.82
N TYR A 50 5.26 -1.91 -5.57
CA TYR A 50 4.87 -0.65 -4.91
C TYR A 50 4.03 0.27 -5.79
N GLY A 51 4.25 0.25 -7.11
CA GLY A 51 3.42 0.97 -8.09
C GLY A 51 2.03 0.37 -8.25
N ALA A 52 1.90 -0.96 -8.23
CA ALA A 52 0.64 -1.66 -8.40
C ALA A 52 -0.16 -1.74 -7.09
N ASN A 53 0.48 -1.98 -5.95
CA ASN A 53 -0.24 -2.18 -4.69
C ASN A 53 -0.79 -0.90 -4.07
N GLY A 54 -0.21 0.27 -4.35
CA GLY A 54 -0.75 1.55 -3.87
C GLY A 54 -2.20 1.81 -4.31
N PRO A 55 -2.46 1.83 -5.63
CA PRO A 55 -3.81 1.98 -6.18
C PRO A 55 -4.74 0.81 -5.82
N PHE A 56 -4.24 -0.43 -5.83
CA PHE A 56 -5.05 -1.61 -5.53
C PHE A 56 -5.48 -1.69 -4.07
N LEU A 57 -4.66 -1.21 -3.12
CA LEU A 57 -5.05 -1.12 -1.72
C LEU A 57 -6.13 -0.06 -1.51
N VAL A 58 -6.03 1.09 -2.17
CA VAL A 58 -7.09 2.12 -2.12
C VAL A 58 -8.39 1.61 -2.75
N LEU A 59 -8.32 0.89 -3.87
CA LEU A 59 -9.49 0.24 -4.49
C LEU A 59 -10.09 -0.85 -3.59
N LEU A 60 -9.25 -1.66 -2.95
CA LEU A 60 -9.70 -2.68 -2.00
C LEU A 60 -10.41 -2.04 -0.80
N ALA A 61 -9.86 -0.95 -0.26
CA ALA A 61 -10.48 -0.17 0.81
C ALA A 61 -11.86 0.36 0.41
N LEU A 62 -11.95 0.92 -0.80
CA LEU A 62 -13.19 1.46 -1.34
C LEU A 62 -14.25 0.35 -1.52
N VAL A 63 -13.84 -0.80 -2.07
CA VAL A 63 -14.73 -1.97 -2.23
C VAL A 63 -15.21 -2.49 -0.88
N LEU A 64 -14.32 -2.63 0.11
CA LEU A 64 -14.70 -3.06 1.46
C LEU A 64 -15.63 -2.06 2.15
N TYR A 65 -15.40 -0.76 2.00
CA TYR A 65 -16.27 0.28 2.52
C TYR A 65 -17.66 0.30 1.85
N LEU A 66 -17.72 0.11 0.54
CA LEU A 66 -19.00 0.05 -0.19
C LEU A 66 -19.82 -1.19 0.18
N ILE A 67 -19.18 -2.32 0.47
CA ILE A 67 -19.84 -3.58 0.80
C ILE A 67 -20.24 -3.65 2.29
N PHE A 68 -19.39 -3.19 3.19
CA PHE A 68 -19.55 -3.37 4.65
C PHE A 68 -19.75 -2.08 5.44
N GLY A 69 -19.56 -0.91 4.83
CA GLY A 69 -19.72 0.40 5.49
C GLY A 69 -21.11 1.02 5.35
N GLN A 70 -22.00 0.42 4.57
CA GLN A 70 -23.40 0.86 4.34
C GLN A 70 -24.42 0.13 5.24
N SER A 71 -23.97 -0.77 6.12
CA SER A 71 -24.81 -1.60 7.02
C SER A 71 -24.72 -1.17 8.47
#